data_AF-A0A317WB29-F1
#
_entry.id   AF-A0A317WB29-F1
#
_cell.length_a   1.000
_cell.length_b   1.000
_cell.length_c   1.000
_cell.angle_alpha   90.00
_cell.angle_beta   90.00
_cell.angle_gamma   90.00
#
_symmetry.space_group_name_H-M   'P 1'
#
loop_
_entity.id
_entity.type
_entity.pdbx_description
1 polymer ?
#
loop_
_entity_poly.entity_id
_entity_poly.type
_entity_poly.pdbx_seq_one_letter_code
_entity_poly.pdbx_strand_id
1 'polypeptide(L)'
;MSPRRFGQEEVSPGVVVELEKRWRVLSQKEEHEFQGSKQDDPRWSGPSYACIQLKVHQVGSRITPPVNGYMRIYKQIRTEETVADRPEVRAQHAKTVIPPELDAYRQLMDKGSTFTPRLLDSMEQKQDIYSFVPGSKVTSAKVVRNPF
;
A
#
# COMPACT_ATOMS: atom_id res chain seq x y z
N MET A 1 8.70 -18.58 9.49
CA MET A 1 8.32 -17.16 9.56
C MET A 1 8.44 -16.60 8.15
N SER A 2 7.36 -16.03 7.60
CA SER A 2 7.45 -15.33 6.31
C SER A 2 8.36 -14.10 6.44
N PRO A 3 9.20 -13.80 5.45
CA PRO A 3 10.07 -12.63 5.50
C PRO A 3 9.23 -11.36 5.49
N ARG A 4 9.54 -10.41 6.38
CA ARG A 4 8.87 -9.10 6.38
C ARG A 4 9.12 -8.38 5.07
N ARG A 5 8.07 -7.89 4.43
CA ARG A 5 8.13 -7.12 3.17
C ARG A 5 8.21 -5.61 3.40
N PHE A 6 7.91 -5.16 4.62
CA PHE A 6 7.98 -3.77 5.05
C PHE A 6 9.06 -3.56 6.11
N GLY A 7 9.91 -2.55 5.90
CA GLY A 7 10.98 -2.17 6.82
C GLY A 7 10.45 -1.51 8.08
N GLN A 8 11.17 -1.61 9.19
CA GLN A 8 10.74 -0.98 10.44
C GLN A 8 10.68 0.55 10.32
N GLU A 9 11.59 1.14 9.55
CA GLU A 9 11.61 2.55 9.19
C GLU A 9 10.35 3.02 8.43
N GLU A 10 9.60 2.10 7.83
CA GLU A 10 8.41 2.42 7.04
C GLU A 10 7.11 2.29 7.86
N VAL A 11 7.05 1.31 8.76
CA VAL A 11 5.77 0.87 9.37
C VAL A 11 5.77 0.80 10.89
N SER A 12 6.85 1.17 11.57
CA SER A 12 6.88 1.15 13.04
C SER A 12 6.04 2.25 13.66
N PRO A 13 5.45 2.01 14.85
CA PRO A 13 4.81 3.08 15.62
C PRO A 13 5.72 4.30 15.78
N GLY A 14 5.18 5.49 15.56
CA GLY A 14 5.91 6.75 15.61
C GLY A 14 6.43 7.25 14.26
N VAL A 15 6.61 6.35 13.27
CA VAL A 15 6.96 6.73 11.88
C VAL A 15 5.89 7.67 11.32
N VAL A 16 6.33 8.70 10.61
CA VAL A 16 5.45 9.63 9.90
C VAL A 16 5.53 9.31 8.42
N VAL A 17 4.40 8.86 7.86
CA VAL A 17 4.22 8.63 6.43
C VAL A 17 3.70 9.91 5.80
N GLU A 18 4.39 10.38 4.77
CA GLU A 18 4.00 11.57 4.02
C GLU A 18 3.30 11.15 2.73
N LEU A 19 2.01 11.50 2.65
CA LEU A 19 1.21 11.47 1.44
C LEU A 19 0.99 12.94 1.01
N GLU A 20 -0.22 13.33 0.60
CA GLU A 20 -0.55 14.76 0.53
C GLU A 20 -0.59 15.39 1.93
N LYS A 21 -0.95 14.58 2.95
CA LYS A 21 -0.91 14.95 4.37
C LYS A 21 0.07 14.05 5.12
N ARG A 22 0.41 14.46 6.34
CA ARG A 22 1.32 13.73 7.23
C ARG A 22 0.52 12.84 8.19
N TRP A 23 0.88 11.57 8.24
CA TRP A 23 0.18 10.54 9.04
C TRP A 23 1.17 9.80 9.93
N ARG A 24 0.98 9.84 11.25
CA ARG A 24 1.81 9.07 12.18
C ARG A 24 1.23 7.69 12.41
N VAL A 25 2.08 6.67 12.32
CA VAL A 25 1.75 5.29 12.61
C VAL A 25 1.55 5.10 14.11
N LEU A 26 0.42 4.50 14.48
CA LEU A 26 0.08 4.11 15.84
C LEU A 26 0.37 2.63 16.08
N SER A 27 0.02 1.77 15.13
CA SER A 27 0.20 0.33 15.23
C SER A 27 0.11 -0.36 13.87
N GLN A 28 0.85 -1.45 13.68
CA GLN A 28 0.65 -2.38 12.57
C GLN A 28 -0.54 -3.29 12.86
N LYS A 29 -1.27 -3.70 11.82
CA LYS A 29 -2.39 -4.63 11.95
C LYS A 29 -2.08 -5.95 11.25
N GLU A 30 -2.12 -5.94 9.93
CA GLU A 30 -2.04 -7.15 9.12
C GLU A 30 -1.16 -6.88 7.91
N GLU A 31 -0.20 -7.78 7.67
CA GLU A 31 0.61 -7.85 6.48
C GLU A 31 0.18 -9.08 5.68
N HIS A 32 -0.11 -8.89 4.39
CA HIS A 32 -0.52 -9.95 3.48
C HIS A 32 0.35 -9.92 2.23
N GLU A 33 0.72 -11.10 1.75
CA GLU A 33 1.41 -11.28 0.49
C GLU A 33 0.45 -11.91 -0.52
N PHE A 34 0.40 -11.32 -1.70
CA PHE A 34 -0.30 -11.83 -2.86
C PHE A 34 0.76 -12.22 -3.87
N GLN A 35 1.20 -13.47 -3.75
CA GLN A 35 2.04 -14.11 -4.76
C GLN A 35 1.14 -14.83 -5.74
N GLY A 36 1.35 -14.56 -7.02
CA GLY A 36 0.75 -15.31 -8.10
C GLY A 36 1.81 -15.66 -9.11
N SER A 37 1.81 -16.91 -9.54
CA SER A 37 2.65 -17.42 -10.62
C SER A 37 1.76 -17.91 -11.75
N LYS A 38 2.30 -17.92 -12.97
CA LYS A 38 1.63 -18.58 -14.10
C LYS A 38 1.58 -20.11 -13.94
N GLN A 39 2.42 -20.66 -13.05
CA GLN A 39 2.39 -22.08 -12.72
C GLN A 39 1.15 -22.43 -11.88
N ASP A 40 0.75 -21.55 -10.95
CA ASP A 40 -0.41 -21.78 -10.08
C ASP A 40 -1.74 -21.42 -10.76
N ASP A 41 -1.76 -20.36 -11.55
CA ASP A 41 -2.90 -20.00 -12.40
C ASP A 41 -2.39 -19.53 -13.78
N PRO A 42 -2.57 -20.33 -14.85
CA PRO A 42 -2.16 -19.96 -16.19
C PRO A 42 -2.79 -18.66 -16.71
N ARG A 43 -3.91 -18.24 -16.11
CA ARG A 43 -4.60 -16.97 -16.43
C ARG A 43 -4.03 -15.78 -15.63
N TRP A 44 -3.18 -16.04 -14.64
CA TRP A 44 -2.53 -15.01 -13.85
C TRP A 44 -1.59 -14.18 -14.72
N SER A 45 -1.92 -12.90 -14.84
CA SER A 45 -1.12 -11.90 -15.57
C SER A 45 -0.72 -10.72 -14.67
N GLY A 46 -1.17 -10.73 -13.42
CA GLY A 46 -0.89 -9.71 -12.42
C GLY A 46 0.54 -9.80 -11.85
N PRO A 47 1.08 -8.72 -11.29
CA PRO A 47 2.32 -8.81 -10.53
C PRO A 47 2.06 -9.30 -9.11
N SER A 48 3.08 -9.88 -8.47
CA SER A 48 3.03 -10.18 -7.04
C SER A 48 3.19 -8.90 -6.21
N TYR A 49 2.43 -8.76 -5.13
CA TYR A 49 2.51 -7.60 -4.25
C TYR A 49 2.33 -7.99 -2.78
N ALA A 50 2.87 -7.18 -1.88
CA ALA A 50 2.58 -7.23 -0.46
C ALA A 50 1.75 -6.01 -0.07
N CYS A 51 0.85 -6.18 0.89
CA CYS A 51 0.14 -5.08 1.50
C CYS A 51 0.24 -5.13 3.02
N ILE A 52 0.24 -3.96 3.65
CA ILE A 52 0.16 -3.84 5.11
C ILE A 52 -0.88 -2.81 5.49
N GLN A 53 -1.67 -3.13 6.51
CA GLN A 53 -2.60 -2.20 7.14
C GLN A 53 -2.01 -1.61 8.42
N LEU A 54 -2.08 -0.29 8.54
CA LEU A 54 -1.59 0.50 9.67
C LEU A 54 -2.75 1.29 10.27
N LYS A 55 -2.75 1.43 11.59
CA LYS A 55 -3.58 2.45 12.27
C LYS A 55 -2.76 3.74 12.32
N VAL A 56 -3.34 4.86 11.89
CA VAL A 56 -2.65 6.14 11.80
C VAL A 56 -3.50 7.30 12.33
N HIS A 57 -2.85 8.41 12.71
CA HIS A 57 -3.51 9.69 12.93
C HIS A 57 -2.84 10.81 12.15
N GLN A 58 -3.61 11.86 11.83
CA GLN A 58 -3.10 13.02 11.11
C GLN A 58 -2.22 13.88 12.02
N VAL A 59 -1.06 14.29 11.52
CA VAL A 59 -0.13 15.21 12.21
C VAL A 59 -0.21 16.58 11.54
N GLY A 60 -0.11 17.66 12.33
CA GLY A 60 -0.10 19.04 11.83
C GLY A 60 -1.48 19.60 11.45
N SER A 61 -2.56 18.84 11.67
CA SER A 61 -3.92 19.34 11.54
C SER A 61 -4.30 20.17 12.76
N ARG A 62 -5.05 21.26 12.55
CA ARG A 62 -5.66 22.05 13.63
C ARG A 62 -6.95 21.41 14.20
N ILE A 63 -7.41 20.32 13.60
CA ILE A 63 -8.63 19.61 14.01
C ILE A 63 -8.37 18.84 15.31
N THR A 64 -9.21 19.08 16.31
CA THR A 64 -9.19 18.39 17.62
C THR A 64 -10.55 17.71 17.85
N PRO A 65 -10.60 16.39 18.07
CA PRO A 65 -9.48 15.45 18.14
C PRO A 65 -8.82 15.16 16.77
N PRO A 66 -7.56 14.70 16.74
CA PRO A 66 -6.87 14.36 15.49
C PRO A 66 -7.64 13.32 14.68
N VAL A 67 -7.64 13.49 13.36
CA VAL A 67 -8.29 12.55 12.45
C VAL A 67 -7.55 11.21 12.47
N ASN A 68 -8.23 10.16 12.92
CA ASN A 68 -7.72 8.80 12.91
C ASN A 68 -8.11 8.07 11.63
N GLY A 69 -7.41 7.00 11.28
CA GLY A 69 -7.80 6.14 10.17
C GLY A 69 -6.94 4.89 10.02
N TYR A 70 -7.22 4.16 8.95
CA TYR A 70 -6.44 3.02 8.50
C TYR A 70 -5.73 3.40 7.21
N MET A 71 -4.42 3.14 7.17
CA MET A 71 -3.61 3.30 5.97
C MET A 71 -3.26 1.92 5.45
N ARG A 72 -3.38 1.71 4.15
CA ARG A 72 -2.92 0.50 3.48
C ARG A 72 -1.85 0.86 2.48
N ILE A 73 -0.68 0.23 2.61
CA ILE A 73 0.46 0.41 1.72
C ILE A 73 0.58 -0.85 0.88
N TYR A 74 0.70 -0.68 -0.43
CA TYR A 74 0.87 -1.74 -1.42
C TYR A 74 2.24 -1.60 -2.06
N LYS A 75 3.04 -2.67 -2.01
CA LYS A 75 4.39 -2.71 -2.58
C LYS A 75 4.51 -3.93 -3.49
N GLN A 76 5.03 -3.75 -4.70
CA GLN A 76 5.31 -4.86 -5.59
C GLN A 76 6.48 -5.69 -5.01
N ILE A 77 6.29 -7.00 -4.98
CA ILE A 77 7.31 -7.97 -4.55
C ILE A 77 7.74 -8.83 -5.73
N ARG A 78 8.86 -9.52 -5.57
CA ARG A 78 9.35 -10.49 -6.55
C ARG A 78 8.35 -11.62 -6.72
N THR A 79 8.09 -12.02 -7.97
CA THR A 79 7.46 -13.32 -8.27
C THR A 79 8.49 -14.42 -8.02
N GLU A 80 8.05 -15.64 -7.71
CA GLU A 80 8.96 -16.78 -7.51
C GLU A 80 9.92 -16.97 -8.71
N GLU A 81 9.39 -16.79 -9.92
CA GLU A 81 10.12 -16.89 -11.18
C GLU A 81 11.24 -15.85 -11.33
N THR A 82 11.12 -14.68 -10.69
CA THR A 82 12.09 -13.57 -10.82
C THR A 82 12.95 -13.37 -9.57
N VAL A 83 12.90 -14.30 -8.60
CA VAL A 83 13.66 -14.18 -7.34
C VAL A 83 15.17 -14.15 -7.59
N ALA A 84 15.65 -14.96 -8.56
CA ALA A 84 17.05 -15.09 -8.91
C ALA A 84 17.54 -14.02 -9.91
N ASP A 85 16.63 -13.27 -10.52
CA ASP A 85 16.98 -12.28 -11.54
C ASP A 85 17.66 -11.06 -10.95
N ARG A 86 18.54 -10.45 -11.76
CA ARG A 86 19.22 -9.19 -11.42
C ARG A 86 18.21 -8.04 -11.34
N PRO A 87 18.43 -7.02 -10.49
CA PRO A 87 17.51 -5.91 -10.30
C PRO A 87 17.08 -5.22 -11.60
N GLU A 88 17.97 -5.12 -12.59
CA GLU A 88 17.71 -4.48 -13.88
C GLU A 88 16.70 -5.27 -14.71
N VAL A 89 16.77 -6.61 -14.67
CA VAL A 89 15.80 -7.50 -15.33
C VAL A 89 14.45 -7.41 -14.62
N ARG A 90 14.45 -7.40 -13.28
CA ARG A 90 13.21 -7.23 -12.49
C ARG A 90 12.51 -5.90 -12.74
N ALA A 91 13.27 -4.83 -12.96
CA ALA A 91 12.72 -3.52 -13.30
C ALA A 91 11.96 -3.53 -14.64
N GLN A 92 12.34 -4.39 -15.60
CA GLN A 92 11.59 -4.56 -16.85
C GLN A 92 10.22 -5.22 -16.63
N HIS A 93 10.09 -6.01 -15.56
CA HIS A 93 8.83 -6.65 -15.15
C HIS A 93 8.04 -5.80 -14.13
N ALA A 94 8.52 -4.61 -13.80
CA ALA A 94 7.80 -3.68 -12.95
C ALA A 94 6.47 -3.29 -13.60
N LYS A 95 5.37 -3.50 -12.89
CA LYS A 95 4.04 -3.10 -13.35
C LYS A 95 3.49 -2.06 -12.40
N THR A 96 2.76 -1.10 -12.96
CA THR A 96 1.93 -0.23 -12.13
C THR A 96 0.73 -1.03 -11.66
N VAL A 97 0.51 -1.12 -10.35
CA VAL A 97 -0.71 -1.68 -9.77
C VAL A 97 -1.44 -0.59 -9.01
N ILE A 98 -2.66 -0.33 -9.47
CA ILE A 98 -3.66 0.36 -8.67
C ILE A 98 -4.53 -0.75 -8.09
N PRO A 99 -4.57 -0.91 -6.76
CA PRO A 99 -5.41 -1.94 -6.15
C PRO A 99 -6.89 -1.62 -6.46
N PRO A 100 -7.71 -2.62 -6.85
CA PRO A 100 -9.13 -2.41 -7.14
C PRO A 100 -9.90 -1.73 -6.00
N GLU A 101 -9.47 -1.97 -4.76
CA GLU A 101 -10.01 -1.31 -3.56
C GLU A 101 -9.83 0.22 -3.61
N LEU A 102 -8.66 0.72 -4.02
CA LEU A 102 -8.43 2.17 -4.11
C LEU A 102 -9.32 2.80 -5.18
N ASP A 103 -9.47 2.14 -6.32
CA ASP A 103 -10.35 2.59 -7.38
C ASP A 103 -11.82 2.62 -6.91
N ALA A 104 -12.27 1.57 -6.23
CA ALA A 104 -13.59 1.53 -5.61
C ALA A 104 -13.81 2.67 -4.62
N TYR A 105 -12.83 2.97 -3.76
CA TYR A 105 -12.91 4.10 -2.83
C TYR A 105 -12.98 5.46 -3.51
N ARG A 106 -12.22 5.67 -4.59
CA ARG A 106 -12.29 6.89 -5.41
C ARG A 106 -13.70 7.05 -5.99
N GLN A 107 -14.22 6.01 -6.65
CA GLN A 107 -15.57 6.02 -7.22
C GLN A 107 -16.68 6.25 -6.19
N LEU A 108 -16.57 5.63 -5.01
CA LEU A 108 -17.57 5.78 -3.94
C LEU A 108 -17.56 7.18 -3.33
N MET A 109 -16.37 7.80 -3.22
CA MET A 109 -16.24 9.19 -2.79
C MET A 109 -16.83 10.15 -3.82
N ASP A 110 -16.54 9.95 -5.11
CA ASP A 110 -17.08 10.79 -6.19
C ASP A 110 -18.61 10.74 -6.24
N LYS A 111 -19.19 9.58 -5.91
CA LYS A 111 -20.65 9.40 -5.79
C LYS A 111 -21.23 9.92 -4.47
N GLY A 112 -20.43 10.50 -3.58
CA GLY A 112 -20.89 11.06 -2.31
C GLY A 112 -21.40 10.03 -1.31
N SER A 113 -20.92 8.78 -1.36
CA SER A 113 -21.39 7.72 -0.47
C SER A 113 -21.10 8.05 0.99
N THR A 114 -22.14 8.00 1.84
CA THR A 114 -22.04 8.21 3.30
C THR A 114 -21.99 6.91 4.10
N PHE A 115 -22.22 5.77 3.45
CA PHE A 115 -22.27 4.45 4.10
C PHE A 115 -20.94 3.68 3.98
N THR A 116 -20.01 4.18 3.18
CA THR A 116 -18.72 3.53 2.94
C THR A 116 -17.59 4.27 3.65
N PRO A 117 -16.48 3.58 3.98
CA PRO A 117 -15.28 4.25 4.50
C PRO A 117 -14.84 5.36 3.56
N ARG A 118 -14.51 6.53 4.12
CA ARG A 118 -14.09 7.70 3.34
C ARG A 118 -12.59 7.65 3.10
N LEU A 119 -12.17 7.64 1.83
CA LEU A 119 -10.78 7.87 1.47
C LEU A 119 -10.41 9.34 1.80
N LEU A 120 -9.35 9.55 2.59
CA LEU A 120 -8.94 10.89 3.03
C LEU A 120 -7.63 11.36 2.42
N ASP A 121 -6.85 10.44 1.89
CA ASP A 121 -5.55 10.67 1.29
C ASP A 121 -5.14 9.46 0.45
N SER A 122 -4.39 9.67 -0.63
CA SER A 122 -3.77 8.58 -1.38
C SER A 122 -2.57 9.12 -2.16
N MET A 123 -1.53 8.31 -2.29
CA MET A 123 -0.36 8.62 -3.09
C MET A 123 0.10 7.40 -3.87
N GLU A 124 0.62 7.63 -5.07
CA GLU A 124 1.31 6.65 -5.89
C GLU A 124 2.75 7.12 -6.07
N GLN A 125 3.72 6.31 -5.65
CA GLN A 125 5.15 6.65 -5.73
C GLN A 125 5.91 5.51 -6.39
N LYS A 126 6.96 5.82 -7.15
CA LYS A 126 7.84 4.78 -7.69
C LYS A 126 8.70 4.19 -6.56
N GLN A 127 8.80 2.86 -6.56
CA GLN A 127 9.76 2.12 -5.75
C GLN A 127 11.19 2.49 -6.18
N ASP A 128 12.03 2.75 -5.18
CA ASP A 128 13.42 3.12 -5.38
C ASP A 128 14.27 1.97 -5.96
N ILE A 129 15.54 2.29 -6.23
CA ILE A 129 16.52 1.36 -6.82
C ILE A 129 16.96 0.22 -5.88
N TYR A 130 16.75 0.37 -4.57
CA TYR A 130 17.10 -0.64 -3.55
C TYR A 130 15.92 -1.55 -3.21
N SER A 131 14.74 -1.22 -3.71
CA SER A 131 13.52 -2.00 -3.51
C SER A 131 13.56 -3.36 -4.22
N PHE A 132 12.64 -4.25 -3.83
CA PHE A 132 12.54 -5.59 -4.42
C PHE A 132 12.30 -5.59 -5.94
N VAL A 133 11.53 -4.62 -6.42
CA VAL A 133 11.22 -4.42 -7.84
C VAL A 133 11.42 -2.94 -8.16
N PRO A 134 12.63 -2.52 -8.54
CA PRO A 134 12.89 -1.12 -8.86
C PRO A 134 11.97 -0.59 -9.97
N GLY A 135 11.48 0.64 -9.80
CA GLY A 135 10.67 1.31 -10.81
C GLY A 135 9.19 0.91 -10.86
N SER A 136 8.76 -0.09 -10.09
CA SER A 136 7.33 -0.36 -9.87
C SER A 136 6.69 0.78 -9.07
N LYS A 137 5.36 0.82 -8.97
CA LYS A 137 4.69 1.82 -8.11
C LYS A 137 4.29 1.20 -6.77
N VAL A 138 4.70 1.85 -5.68
CA VAL A 138 4.07 1.75 -4.36
C VAL A 138 2.80 2.59 -4.39
N THR A 139 1.71 2.01 -3.93
CA THR A 139 0.45 2.75 -3.76
C THR A 139 0.11 2.77 -2.28
N SER A 140 -0.01 3.96 -1.71
CA SER A 140 -0.41 4.17 -0.31
C SER A 140 -1.77 4.83 -0.28
N ALA A 141 -2.75 4.17 0.31
CA ALA A 141 -4.12 4.67 0.42
C ALA A 141 -4.51 4.82 1.89
N LYS A 142 -5.16 5.94 2.23
CA LYS A 142 -5.61 6.22 3.59
C LYS A 142 -7.11 6.38 3.62
N VAL A 143 -7.75 5.51 4.40
CA VAL A 143 -9.20 5.49 4.58
C VAL A 143 -9.56 5.71 6.05
N VAL A 144 -10.74 6.27 6.28
CA VAL A 144 -11.31 6.38 7.62
C VAL A 144 -12.60 5.58 7.64
N ARG A 145 -12.72 4.74 8.67
CA ARG A 145 -13.97 4.05 8.95
C ARG A 145 -15.01 5.10 9.32
N ASN A 146 -16.12 5.15 8.59
CA ASN A 146 -17.25 6.00 8.99
C ASN A 146 -17.84 5.50 10.31
N PRO A 147 -18.35 6.39 11.17
CA PRO A 147 -18.86 6.03 12.49
C PRO A 147 -20.25 5.39 12.35
N PHE A 148 -20.26 4.09 12.14
CA PHE A 148 -21.33 3.20 12.59
C PHE A 148 -20.69 2.01 13.30
#